data_AF-A0A498FUN7-F1
#
_entry.id   AF-A0A498FUN7-F1
#
_cell.length_a   1.000
_cell.length_b   1.000
_cell.length_c   1.000
_cell.angle_alpha   90.00
_cell.angle_beta   90.00
_cell.angle_gamma   90.00
#
_symmetry.space_group_name_H-M   'P 1'
#
loop_
_entity.id
_entity.type
_entity.pdbx_description
1 polymer ?
#
loop_
_entity_poly.entity_id
_entity_poly.type
_entity_poly.pdbx_seq_one_letter_code
_entity_poly.pdbx_strand_id
1 'polypeptide(L)'
;MSSDESRGSRIAPAIAVGGLFAVLAATVNGATFGFEEVGFPADASVVHNIGYALFNLAEYDLGAVPSEGFLAAFLIAAVALDVAVDGAVYLAKREEDGSVVAAVGQAFTDGGRDGGDRR
;
A
#
# COMPACT_ATOMS: atom_id res chain seq x y z
N MET A 1 44.89 17.20 4.57
CA MET A 1 44.32 16.51 3.40
C MET A 1 43.18 15.63 3.89
N SER A 2 41.94 16.13 3.90
CA SER A 2 40.75 15.38 4.34
C SER A 2 39.52 15.97 3.63
N SER A 3 39.37 15.64 2.35
CA SER A 3 38.24 16.14 1.54
C SER A 3 37.69 15.11 0.55
N ASP A 4 38.15 13.85 0.60
CA ASP A 4 37.75 12.83 -0.38
C ASP A 4 36.57 11.95 0.08
N GLU A 5 36.48 11.58 1.37
CA GLU A 5 35.42 10.69 1.87
C GLU A 5 34.00 11.31 1.80
N SER A 6 33.87 12.64 1.95
CA SER A 6 32.57 13.33 1.89
C SER A 6 32.05 13.57 0.46
N ARG A 7 32.91 13.48 -0.56
CA ARG A 7 32.48 13.58 -1.98
C ARG A 7 31.91 12.25 -2.45
N GLY A 8 32.56 11.12 -2.11
CA GLY A 8 32.09 9.78 -2.48
C GLY A 8 30.65 9.50 -2.06
N SER A 9 30.27 9.90 -0.83
CA SER A 9 28.91 9.70 -0.30
C SER A 9 27.82 10.53 -0.99
N ARG A 10 28.15 11.65 -1.65
CA ARG A 10 27.18 12.51 -2.35
C ARG A 10 27.13 12.25 -3.85
N ILE A 11 28.19 11.71 -4.42
CA ILE A 11 28.26 11.37 -5.84
C ILE A 11 27.40 10.13 -6.14
N ALA A 12 27.41 9.12 -5.26
CA ALA A 12 26.59 7.92 -5.42
C ALA A 12 25.08 8.19 -5.57
N PRO A 13 24.42 8.96 -4.67
CA PRO A 13 23.00 9.30 -4.84
C PRO A 13 22.74 10.20 -6.06
N ALA A 14 23.68 11.11 -6.40
CA ALA A 14 23.55 11.95 -7.59
C ALA A 14 23.56 11.11 -8.89
N ILE A 15 24.43 10.10 -8.96
CA ILE A 15 24.47 9.14 -10.08
C ILE A 15 23.19 8.30 -10.10
N ALA A 16 22.71 7.81 -8.95
CA ALA A 16 21.49 7.02 -8.88
C ALA A 16 20.27 7.79 -9.39
N VAL A 17 20.10 9.05 -8.96
CA VAL A 17 19.02 9.92 -9.43
C VAL A 17 19.19 10.28 -10.90
N GLY A 18 20.40 10.62 -11.35
CA GLY A 18 20.67 10.91 -12.75
C GLY A 18 20.40 9.71 -13.67
N GLY A 19 20.75 8.51 -13.23
CA GLY A 19 20.44 7.25 -13.92
C GLY A 19 18.94 7.00 -13.98
N LEU A 20 18.22 7.14 -12.86
CA LEU A 20 16.76 7.00 -12.82
C LEU A 20 16.07 8.01 -13.75
N PHE A 21 16.52 9.26 -13.74
CA PHE A 21 16.02 10.30 -14.64
C PHE A 21 16.27 9.95 -16.11
N ALA A 22 17.47 9.49 -16.45
CA ALA A 22 17.81 9.09 -17.82
C ALA A 22 16.93 7.92 -18.29
N VAL A 23 16.67 6.93 -17.43
CA VAL A 23 15.74 5.82 -17.73
C VAL A 23 14.34 6.36 -17.97
N LEU A 24 13.80 7.19 -17.06
CA LEU A 24 12.48 7.79 -17.24
C LEU A 24 12.37 8.61 -18.53
N ALA A 25 13.37 9.45 -18.81
CA ALA A 25 13.41 10.26 -20.02
C ALA A 25 13.44 9.36 -21.27
N ALA A 26 14.27 8.33 -21.30
CA ALA A 26 14.32 7.39 -22.41
C ALA A 26 12.98 6.66 -22.61
N THR A 27 12.35 6.18 -21.53
CA THR A 27 11.04 5.51 -21.58
C THR A 27 9.96 6.45 -22.10
N VAL A 28 9.89 7.69 -21.61
CA VAL A 28 8.88 8.66 -22.05
C VAL A 28 9.07 9.04 -23.52
N ASN A 29 10.30 9.26 -23.97
CA ASN A 29 10.57 9.60 -25.38
C ASN A 29 10.36 8.40 -26.33
N GLY A 30 10.61 7.18 -25.85
CA GLY A 30 10.39 5.96 -26.61
C GLY A 30 8.94 5.44 -26.58
N ALA A 31 8.09 6.01 -25.73
CA ALA A 31 6.70 5.58 -25.61
C ALA A 31 5.92 5.96 -26.87
N THR A 32 5.44 4.95 -27.60
CA THR A 32 4.49 5.12 -28.69
C THR A 32 3.08 4.86 -28.16
N PHE A 33 2.21 5.87 -28.17
CA PHE A 33 0.81 5.68 -27.86
C PHE A 33 0.08 5.37 -29.17
N GLY A 34 -0.49 4.17 -29.29
CA GLY A 34 -1.37 3.83 -30.41
C GLY A 34 -2.65 4.64 -30.30
N PHE A 35 -2.77 5.72 -31.05
CA PHE A 35 -3.94 6.61 -31.01
C PHE A 35 -5.17 6.07 -31.77
N GLU A 36 -5.17 4.79 -32.17
CA GLU A 36 -6.26 4.17 -32.94
C GLU A 36 -7.44 3.71 -32.08
N GLU A 37 -7.24 3.45 -30.78
CA GLU A 37 -8.31 3.11 -29.84
C GLU A 37 -8.27 4.04 -28.60
N VAL A 38 -8.93 5.19 -28.70
CA VAL A 38 -9.06 6.13 -27.57
C VAL A 38 -10.21 5.66 -26.66
N GLY A 39 -10.01 4.55 -25.96
CA GLY A 39 -10.94 4.09 -24.91
C GLY A 39 -11.08 2.58 -24.81
N PHE A 40 -11.61 2.12 -23.67
CA PHE A 40 -12.08 0.75 -23.54
C PHE A 40 -13.35 0.53 -24.38
N PRO A 41 -13.65 -0.72 -24.80
CA PRO A 41 -14.92 -1.03 -25.46
C PRO A 41 -16.11 -0.47 -24.68
N ALA A 42 -17.13 0.03 -25.37
CA ALA A 42 -18.26 0.72 -24.73
C ALA A 42 -19.03 -0.15 -23.72
N ASP A 43 -18.94 -1.47 -23.86
CA ASP A 43 -19.53 -2.52 -23.04
C ASP A 43 -18.54 -3.16 -22.06
N ALA A 44 -17.26 -2.76 -22.07
CA ALA A 44 -16.25 -3.30 -21.16
C ALA A 44 -16.43 -2.75 -19.74
N SER A 45 -16.70 -3.63 -18.78
CA SER A 45 -16.68 -3.27 -17.37
C SER A 45 -15.24 -3.26 -16.84
N VAL A 46 -14.71 -2.06 -16.56
CA VAL A 46 -13.38 -1.87 -15.97
C VAL A 46 -13.29 -2.54 -14.59
N VAL A 47 -14.35 -2.47 -13.79
CA VAL A 47 -14.38 -3.09 -12.44
C VAL A 47 -14.25 -4.62 -12.52
N HIS A 48 -14.96 -5.26 -13.47
CA HIS A 48 -14.83 -6.70 -13.66
C HIS A 48 -13.43 -7.07 -14.15
N ASN A 49 -12.88 -6.33 -15.11
CA ASN A 49 -11.50 -6.55 -15.58
C ASN A 49 -10.48 -6.42 -14.45
N ILE A 50 -10.60 -5.43 -13.57
CA ILE A 50 -9.74 -5.31 -12.38
C ILE A 50 -9.90 -6.55 -11.50
N GLY A 51 -11.12 -7.01 -11.26
CA GLY A 51 -11.37 -8.25 -10.51
C GLY A 51 -10.68 -9.47 -11.13
N TYR A 52 -10.81 -9.65 -12.46
CA TYR A 52 -10.14 -10.73 -13.18
C TYR A 52 -8.62 -10.62 -13.13
N ALA A 53 -8.07 -9.42 -13.28
CA ALA A 53 -6.63 -9.17 -13.22
C ALA A 53 -6.06 -9.46 -11.82
N LEU A 54 -6.77 -9.10 -10.74
CA LEU A 54 -6.36 -9.37 -9.36
C LEU A 54 -6.22 -10.87 -9.05
N PHE A 55 -7.02 -11.72 -9.71
CA PHE A 55 -7.00 -13.17 -9.51
C PHE A 55 -6.34 -13.94 -10.66
N ASN A 56 -5.68 -13.24 -11.59
CA ASN A 56 -5.03 -13.82 -12.76
C ASN A 56 -5.99 -14.69 -13.62
N LEU A 57 -7.21 -14.20 -13.81
CA LEU A 57 -8.27 -14.90 -14.55
C LEU A 57 -8.36 -14.46 -16.02
N ALA A 58 -7.47 -13.59 -16.48
CA ALA A 58 -7.44 -13.12 -17.86
C ALA A 58 -7.16 -14.23 -18.89
N GLU A 59 -6.49 -15.33 -18.49
CA GLU A 59 -6.24 -16.50 -19.34
C GLU A 59 -7.54 -17.24 -19.76
N TYR A 60 -8.65 -17.00 -19.05
CA TYR A 60 -9.93 -17.66 -19.33
C TYR A 60 -10.86 -16.83 -20.22
N ASP A 61 -10.34 -15.84 -20.94
CA ASP A 61 -11.09 -14.93 -21.83
C ASP A 61 -12.29 -14.23 -21.16
N LEU A 62 -12.23 -14.04 -19.83
CA LEU A 62 -13.29 -13.39 -19.05
C LEU A 62 -13.26 -11.86 -19.17
N GLY A 63 -12.09 -11.30 -19.52
CA GLY A 63 -11.83 -9.88 -19.56
C GLY A 63 -11.93 -9.29 -20.98
N ALA A 64 -12.63 -8.16 -21.11
CA ALA A 64 -12.75 -7.43 -22.38
C ALA A 64 -11.60 -6.44 -22.63
N VAL A 65 -10.69 -6.26 -21.66
CA VAL A 65 -9.59 -5.28 -21.72
C VAL A 65 -8.28 -6.03 -21.45
N PRO A 66 -7.28 -5.92 -22.34
CA PRO A 66 -5.97 -6.50 -22.10
C PRO A 66 -5.35 -5.96 -20.80
N SER A 67 -4.98 -6.84 -19.87
CA SER A 67 -4.37 -6.47 -18.59
C SER A 67 -3.40 -7.53 -18.09
N GLU A 68 -2.35 -7.10 -17.41
CA GLU A 68 -1.44 -8.01 -16.68
C GLU A 68 -2.10 -8.56 -15.40
N GLY A 69 -1.65 -9.73 -14.95
CA GLY A 69 -2.09 -10.33 -13.70
C GLY A 69 -1.46 -9.66 -12.48
N PHE A 70 -2.28 -9.34 -11.48
CA PHE A 70 -1.86 -8.69 -10.22
C PHE A 70 -1.95 -9.62 -9.01
N LEU A 71 -2.04 -10.94 -9.21
CA LEU A 71 -2.22 -11.91 -8.12
C LEU A 71 -1.14 -11.81 -7.04
N ALA A 72 0.13 -11.66 -7.43
CA ALA A 72 1.21 -11.49 -6.47
C ALA A 72 1.04 -10.22 -5.62
N ALA A 73 0.69 -9.09 -6.26
CA ALA A 73 0.47 -7.82 -5.56
C ALA A 73 -0.73 -7.91 -4.60
N PHE A 74 -1.82 -8.55 -5.03
CA PHE A 74 -2.99 -8.82 -4.20
C PHE A 74 -2.63 -9.67 -2.96
N LEU A 75 -1.88 -10.76 -3.13
CA LEU A 75 -1.45 -11.60 -2.03
C LEU A 75 -0.50 -10.90 -1.06
N ILE A 76 0.43 -10.09 -1.57
CA ILE A 76 1.32 -9.26 -0.75
C ILE A 76 0.50 -8.27 0.08
N ALA A 77 -0.47 -7.59 -0.54
CA ALA A 77 -1.36 -6.67 0.17
C ALA A 77 -2.19 -7.40 1.24
N ALA A 78 -2.70 -8.60 0.94
CA ALA A 78 -3.45 -9.40 1.90
C ALA A 78 -2.62 -9.75 3.15
N VAL A 79 -1.38 -10.22 2.96
CA VAL A 79 -0.46 -10.50 4.08
C VAL A 79 -0.08 -9.23 4.83
N ALA A 80 0.19 -8.14 4.11
CA ALA A 80 0.53 -6.86 4.73
C ALA A 80 -0.63 -6.32 5.58
N LEU A 81 -1.88 -6.45 5.11
CA LEU A 81 -3.07 -6.04 5.83
C LEU A 81 -3.30 -6.90 7.08
N ASP A 82 -3.09 -8.22 6.99
CA ASP A 82 -3.20 -9.15 8.13
C ASP A 82 -2.22 -8.75 9.25
N VAL A 83 -0.93 -8.60 8.89
CA VAL A 83 0.11 -8.18 9.83
C VAL A 83 -0.14 -6.76 10.35
N ALA A 84 -0.69 -5.85 9.54
CA ALA A 84 -1.00 -4.51 9.97
C ALA A 84 -2.14 -4.49 11.01
N VAL A 85 -3.18 -5.32 10.83
CA VAL A 85 -4.26 -5.47 11.80
C VAL A 85 -3.73 -6.09 13.09
N ASP A 86 -2.96 -7.18 13.00
CA ASP A 86 -2.35 -7.83 14.18
C ASP A 86 -1.40 -6.87 14.91
N GLY A 87 -0.59 -6.12 14.17
CA GLY A 87 0.28 -5.09 14.71
C GLY A 87 -0.50 -3.96 15.39
N ALA A 88 -1.58 -3.50 14.79
CA ALA A 88 -2.45 -2.48 15.38
C ALA A 88 -3.09 -2.97 16.69
N VAL A 89 -3.57 -4.22 16.71
CA VAL A 89 -4.14 -4.85 17.91
C VAL A 89 -3.08 -5.04 19.00
N TYR A 90 -1.90 -5.52 18.63
CA TYR A 90 -0.77 -5.69 19.57
C TYR A 90 -0.36 -4.35 20.18
N LEU A 91 -0.23 -3.29 19.37
CA LEU A 91 0.11 -1.94 19.84
C LEU A 91 -1.01 -1.28 20.66
N ALA A 92 -2.27 -1.63 20.39
CA ALA A 92 -3.41 -1.11 21.14
C ALA A 92 -3.55 -1.73 22.54
N LYS A 93 -2.94 -2.91 22.77
CA LYS A 93 -2.84 -3.50 24.10
C LYS A 93 -1.85 -2.69 24.93
N ARG A 94 -2.31 -2.10 26.03
CA ARG A 94 -1.44 -1.50 27.05
C ARG A 94 -1.38 -2.46 28.22
N GLU A 95 -0.19 -2.58 28.82
CA GLU A 95 -0.03 -3.30 30.09
C GLU A 95 0.04 -2.27 31.20
N GLU A 96 -0.89 -2.34 32.15
CA GLU A 96 -0.94 -1.49 33.33
C GLU A 96 -1.06 -2.40 34.56
N ASP A 97 -0.14 -2.25 35.51
CA ASP A 97 -0.02 -3.04 36.74
C ASP A 97 -0.02 -4.57 36.55
N GLY A 98 0.62 -5.04 35.47
CA GLY A 98 0.71 -6.48 35.16
C GLY A 98 -0.57 -7.09 34.61
N SER A 99 -1.58 -6.26 34.27
CA SER A 99 -2.79 -6.68 33.56
C SER A 99 -2.85 -6.06 32.16
N VAL A 100 -3.31 -6.84 31.18
CA VAL A 100 -3.47 -6.36 29.79
C VAL A 100 -4.77 -5.55 29.71
N VAL A 101 -4.67 -4.23 29.61
CA VAL A 101 -5.80 -3.31 29.42
C VAL A 101 -5.91 -2.94 27.94
N ALA A 102 -6.98 -3.38 27.29
CA ALA A 102 -7.28 -2.96 25.92
C ALA A 102 -7.85 -1.52 25.95
N ALA A 103 -7.23 -0.60 25.20
CA ALA A 103 -7.64 0.81 25.15
C ALA A 103 -9.11 1.03 24.73
N VAL A 104 -9.69 0.09 23.97
CA VAL A 104 -11.08 0.15 23.50
C VAL A 104 -12.08 -0.28 24.59
N GLY A 105 -11.69 -1.15 25.53
CA GLY A 105 -12.59 -1.68 26.56
C GLY A 105 -12.95 -0.66 27.64
N GLN A 106 -11.99 0.19 28.03
CA GLN A 106 -12.18 1.22 29.07
C GLN A 106 -13.04 2.41 28.59
N ALA A 107 -13.06 2.68 27.27
CA ALA A 107 -13.84 3.78 26.70
C ALA A 107 -15.37 3.56 26.76
N PHE A 108 -15.83 2.32 26.94
CA PHE A 108 -17.26 1.98 27.05
C PHE A 108 -17.76 1.88 28.49
N THR A 109 -16.90 1.98 29.52
CA THR A 109 -17.28 1.79 30.93
C THR A 109 -16.90 2.98 31.83
N ASP A 110 -17.34 4.20 31.50
CA ASP A 110 -17.40 5.35 32.45
C ASP A 110 -18.83 5.58 32.97
N GLY A 111 -19.64 4.52 32.97
CA GLY A 111 -21.06 4.56 33.33
C GLY A 111 -21.35 4.57 34.83
N GLY A 112 -20.68 5.42 35.63
CA GLY A 112 -21.09 5.61 37.03
C GLY A 112 -20.10 6.37 37.90
N ARG A 113 -20.41 7.64 38.21
CA ARG A 113 -19.78 8.34 39.33
C ARG A 113 -20.39 7.83 40.63
N ASP A 114 -19.56 7.34 41.54
CA ASP A 114 -19.96 7.13 42.94
C ASP A 114 -20.21 8.48 43.60
N GLY A 115 -21.49 8.89 43.59
CA GLY A 115 -22.00 9.98 44.40
C GLY A 115 -22.39 9.49 45.79
N GLY A 116 -21.41 9.28 46.67
CA GLY A 116 -21.56 9.33 48.13
C GLY A 116 -20.64 10.45 48.64
N ASP A 117 -21.01 11.41 49.49
CA ASP A 117 -22.00 11.39 50.57
C ASP A 117 -22.74 12.73 50.66
N ARG A 118 -24.05 12.65 50.95
CA ARG A 118 -24.81 13.76 51.54
C ARG A 118 -24.99 13.48 53.03
N ARG A 119 -24.25 14.26 53.83
CA ARG A 119 -24.49 14.66 55.24
C ARG A 119 -24.60 13.57 56.31
#